data_AF-A0A6I3GS88-F1
#
_entry.id   AF-A0A6I3GS88-F1
#
_cell.length_a   1.000
_cell.length_b   1.000
_cell.length_c   1.000
_cell.angle_alpha   90.00
_cell.angle_beta   90.00
_cell.angle_gamma   90.00
#
_symmetry.space_group_name_H-M   'P 1'
#
loop_
_entity.id
_entity.type
_entity.pdbx_description
1 polymer ?
#
loop_
_entity_poly.entity_id
_entity_poly.type
_entity_poly.pdbx_seq_one_letter_code
_entity_poly.pdbx_strand_id
1 'polypeptide(L)'
;MAKKQAETVAKVKSKPTESDSTEVAVWEPSDDLLPSNSSQAALSEASLSQPSFRELGLSHLTEQDLENLRILSDRFGAVANDVATGRAEAGAAPQFNAEIAAGLYSGDSNWRYLYYSVLLVNPDPRARLALARTGPLGILRALVYDPDPTVRYAILENPLIVDADIQAALAADPEEAIVLGLLATVSSSRRISQAILKGPHVLARQQLASKRVSFTTLKALAIDSDPLTRVTAKKQLAGRRQLNPGGK
;
A
#
# COMPACT_ATOMS: atom_id res chain seq x y z
N MET A 1 -2.29 -35.67 61.29
CA MET A 1 -2.17 -37.10 60.91
C MET A 1 -2.59 -37.26 59.45
N ALA A 2 -1.70 -37.86 58.65
CA ALA A 2 -1.87 -38.62 57.38
C ALA A 2 -2.81 -38.05 56.27
N LYS A 3 -2.28 -37.55 55.14
CA LYS A 3 -1.80 -38.26 53.91
C LYS A 3 -2.92 -38.81 53.01
N LYS A 4 -3.05 -38.28 51.78
CA LYS A 4 -2.66 -38.97 50.53
C LYS A 4 -2.96 -38.14 49.27
N GLN A 5 -1.89 -37.82 48.55
CA GLN A 5 -1.88 -37.43 47.14
C GLN A 5 -2.01 -38.70 46.28
N ALA A 6 -2.57 -38.57 45.08
CA ALA A 6 -2.46 -39.56 44.01
C ALA A 6 -2.28 -38.83 42.67
N GLU A 7 -1.00 -38.71 42.26
CA GLU A 7 -0.57 -38.44 40.89
C GLU A 7 -0.82 -39.67 40.01
N THR A 8 -1.24 -39.46 38.77
CA THR A 8 -1.16 -40.47 37.71
C THR A 8 -0.45 -39.86 36.50
N VAL A 9 0.80 -40.27 36.33
CA VAL A 9 1.67 -39.95 35.19
C VAL A 9 1.48 -41.05 34.15
N ALA A 10 0.91 -40.70 32.99
CA ALA A 10 0.81 -41.60 31.85
C ALA A 10 2.08 -41.53 30.99
N LYS A 11 2.76 -42.68 30.91
CA LYS A 11 4.00 -42.94 30.19
C LYS A 11 3.68 -43.28 28.73
N VAL A 12 3.91 -42.37 27.80
CA VAL A 12 3.80 -42.63 26.35
C VAL A 12 5.12 -43.20 25.86
N LYS A 13 5.08 -44.47 25.43
CA LYS A 13 6.17 -45.18 24.76
C LYS A 13 6.28 -44.70 23.31
N SER A 14 7.48 -44.30 22.93
CA SER A 14 7.93 -44.09 21.56
C SER A 14 8.02 -45.41 20.79
N LYS A 15 7.74 -45.36 19.48
CA LYS A 15 8.03 -46.41 18.50
C LYS A 15 8.67 -45.74 17.28
N PRO A 16 9.86 -46.17 16.83
CA PRO A 16 10.41 -45.76 15.55
C PRO A 16 10.03 -46.79 14.48
N THR A 17 9.50 -46.32 13.36
CA THR A 17 9.32 -47.07 12.10
C THR A 17 9.89 -46.16 11.03
N GLU A 18 11.11 -46.45 10.61
CA GLU A 18 11.42 -47.22 9.40
C GLU A 18 11.44 -46.30 8.18
N SER A 19 12.68 -46.13 7.73
CA SER A 19 13.16 -45.52 6.51
C SER A 19 12.47 -46.12 5.29
N ASP A 20 11.74 -45.29 4.55
CA ASP A 20 11.36 -45.61 3.18
C ASP A 20 12.28 -44.83 2.24
N SER A 21 12.95 -45.59 1.38
CA SER A 21 13.99 -45.12 0.48
C SER A 21 13.32 -44.66 -0.80
N THR A 22 13.05 -43.36 -0.92
CA THR A 22 12.63 -42.77 -2.20
C THR A 22 13.80 -42.76 -3.18
N GLU A 23 13.70 -43.71 -4.10
CA GLU A 23 14.38 -43.81 -5.38
C GLU A 23 14.34 -42.46 -6.13
N VAL A 24 15.51 -41.83 -6.27
CA VAL A 24 15.67 -40.60 -7.03
C VAL A 24 15.70 -40.98 -8.51
N ALA A 25 14.56 -40.83 -9.18
CA ALA A 25 14.49 -40.88 -10.63
C ALA A 25 15.35 -39.74 -11.20
N VAL A 26 16.45 -40.12 -11.85
CA VAL A 26 17.26 -39.25 -12.68
C VAL A 26 16.39 -38.82 -13.87
N TRP A 27 15.97 -37.55 -13.84
CA TRP A 27 15.24 -36.92 -14.92
C TRP A 27 16.25 -36.34 -15.90
N GLU A 28 16.41 -36.99 -17.05
CA GLU A 28 17.17 -36.43 -18.18
C GLU A 28 16.31 -35.35 -18.85
N PRO A 29 16.80 -34.10 -19.00
CA PRO A 29 16.07 -33.09 -19.75
C PRO A 29 16.14 -33.44 -21.24
N SER A 30 14.99 -33.76 -21.82
CA SER A 30 14.82 -33.87 -23.26
C SER A 30 14.89 -32.48 -23.89
N ASP A 31 15.88 -32.27 -24.75
CA ASP A 31 16.20 -31.02 -25.47
C ASP A 31 15.33 -30.78 -26.72
N ASP A 32 14.10 -31.29 -26.76
CA ASP A 32 13.21 -31.12 -27.90
C ASP A 32 11.86 -30.55 -27.50
N LEU A 33 11.41 -29.59 -28.33
CA LEU A 33 10.16 -28.80 -28.27
C LEU A 33 10.30 -27.38 -27.69
N LEU A 34 11.07 -26.54 -28.41
CA LEU A 34 10.77 -25.11 -28.47
C LEU A 34 9.56 -24.89 -29.41
N PRO A 35 8.38 -24.46 -28.93
CA PRO A 35 7.41 -23.84 -29.80
C PRO A 35 7.98 -22.49 -30.25
N SER A 36 8.23 -22.37 -31.54
CA SER A 36 8.47 -21.10 -32.24
C SER A 36 7.20 -20.25 -32.15
N ASN A 37 7.06 -19.52 -31.06
CA ASN A 37 5.95 -18.60 -30.86
C ASN A 37 6.40 -17.19 -31.23
N SER A 38 6.34 -16.93 -32.53
CA SER A 38 6.31 -15.62 -33.18
C SER A 38 5.05 -14.84 -32.75
N SER A 39 5.03 -14.43 -31.48
CA SER A 39 4.04 -13.51 -30.89
C SER A 39 4.73 -12.43 -30.07
N GLN A 40 5.77 -11.81 -30.64
CA GLN A 40 6.25 -10.49 -30.24
C GLN A 40 5.79 -9.47 -31.27
N ALA A 41 4.48 -9.18 -31.27
CA ALA A 41 3.93 -8.00 -31.91
C ALA A 41 2.66 -7.62 -31.15
N ALA A 42 2.59 -6.36 -30.74
CA ALA A 42 1.46 -5.71 -30.04
C ALA A 42 1.34 -5.96 -28.52
N LEU A 43 2.41 -5.72 -27.76
CA LEU A 43 2.26 -4.85 -26.59
C LEU A 43 2.37 -3.43 -27.12
N SER A 44 1.24 -2.90 -27.61
CA SER A 44 1.10 -1.45 -27.75
C SER A 44 1.39 -0.86 -26.39
N GLU A 45 2.39 0.01 -26.32
CA GLU A 45 2.57 0.95 -25.22
C GLU A 45 1.18 1.50 -24.89
N ALA A 46 0.58 1.01 -23.80
CA ALA A 46 -0.50 1.70 -23.16
C ALA A 46 0.16 2.97 -22.65
N SER A 47 0.18 3.98 -23.51
CA SER A 47 0.52 5.35 -23.20
C SER A 47 -0.46 5.74 -22.11
N LEU A 48 -0.08 5.45 -20.86
CA LEU A 48 -0.71 5.98 -19.66
C LEU A 48 -0.54 7.49 -19.83
N SER A 49 -1.55 8.12 -20.42
CA SER A 49 -1.58 9.55 -20.64
C SER A 49 -1.34 10.16 -19.28
N GLN A 50 -0.20 10.83 -19.12
CA GLN A 50 0.07 11.53 -17.88
C GLN A 50 -1.11 12.46 -17.62
N PRO A 51 -1.64 12.49 -16.38
CA PRO A 51 -2.75 13.36 -16.06
C PRO A 51 -2.35 14.79 -16.43
N SER A 52 -3.22 15.45 -17.18
CA SER A 52 -2.97 16.83 -17.58
C SER A 52 -2.86 17.73 -16.33
N PHE A 53 -2.10 18.82 -16.41
CA PHE A 53 -2.00 19.78 -15.29
C PHE A 53 -3.37 20.26 -14.78
N ARG A 54 -4.40 20.27 -15.64
CA ARG A 54 -5.79 20.55 -15.24
C ARG A 54 -6.37 19.50 -14.29
N GLU A 55 -6.10 18.22 -14.51
CA GLU A 55 -6.59 17.11 -13.69
C GLU A 55 -5.89 17.05 -12.32
N LEU A 56 -4.67 17.59 -12.24
CA LEU A 56 -3.92 17.77 -10.99
C LEU A 56 -4.37 19.00 -10.18
N GLY A 57 -5.41 19.73 -10.62
CA GLY A 57 -5.90 20.92 -9.94
C GLY A 57 -5.01 22.16 -10.09
N LEU A 58 -4.09 22.16 -11.06
CA LEU A 58 -3.13 23.24 -11.31
C LEU A 58 -3.63 24.23 -12.39
N SER A 59 -4.94 24.30 -12.62
CA SER A 59 -5.55 25.17 -13.64
C SER A 59 -5.41 26.69 -13.38
N HIS A 60 -4.94 27.07 -12.20
CA HIS A 60 -4.71 28.46 -11.79
C HIS A 60 -3.30 28.96 -12.15
N LEU A 61 -2.42 28.08 -12.66
CA LEU A 61 -1.05 28.43 -13.03
C LEU A 61 -1.00 29.11 -14.40
N THR A 62 -0.17 30.15 -14.51
CA THR A 62 0.10 30.86 -15.77
C THR A 62 1.05 30.06 -16.66
N GLU A 63 1.17 30.40 -17.95
CA GLU A 63 2.18 29.78 -18.84
C GLU A 63 3.61 29.97 -18.31
N GLN A 64 3.88 31.12 -17.70
CA GLN A 64 5.16 31.39 -17.06
C GLN A 64 5.40 30.47 -15.86
N ASP A 65 4.37 30.19 -15.05
CA ASP A 65 4.47 29.23 -13.94
C ASP A 65 4.74 27.81 -14.46
N LEU A 66 4.13 27.43 -15.59
CA LEU A 66 4.38 26.14 -16.23
C LEU A 66 5.82 26.02 -16.78
N GLU A 67 6.36 27.06 -17.42
CA GLU A 67 7.76 27.04 -17.86
C GLU A 67 8.74 27.07 -16.68
N ASN A 68 8.43 27.83 -15.62
CA ASN A 68 9.19 27.78 -14.38
C ASN A 68 9.16 26.38 -13.75
N LEU A 69 8.01 25.69 -13.76
CA LEU A 69 7.89 24.30 -13.32
C LEU A 69 8.72 23.35 -14.18
N ARG A 70 8.76 23.55 -15.50
CA ARG A 70 9.57 22.74 -16.42
C ARG A 70 11.06 22.92 -16.12
N ILE A 71 11.53 24.16 -16.04
CA ILE A 71 12.92 24.50 -15.69
C ILE A 71 13.29 23.95 -14.32
N LEU A 72 12.40 24.09 -13.32
CA LEU A 72 12.60 23.52 -12.00
C LEU A 72 12.64 21.99 -12.07
N SER A 73 11.73 21.34 -12.80
CA SER A 73 11.71 19.88 -12.96
C SER A 73 12.99 19.34 -13.59
N ASP A 74 13.50 19.99 -14.64
CA ASP A 74 14.76 19.63 -15.28
C ASP A 74 15.94 19.82 -14.32
N ARG A 75 15.97 20.94 -13.58
CA ARG A 75 17.00 21.20 -12.54
C ARG A 75 16.88 20.21 -11.36
N PHE A 76 15.67 19.85 -10.94
CA PHE A 76 15.40 18.89 -9.87
C PHE A 76 15.77 17.48 -10.29
N GLY A 77 15.47 17.08 -11.52
CA GLY A 77 15.88 15.79 -12.07
C GLY A 77 17.39 15.63 -12.02
N ALA A 78 18.12 16.67 -12.43
CA ALA A 78 19.58 16.70 -12.33
C ALA A 78 20.07 16.64 -10.87
N VAL A 79 19.57 17.51 -9.98
CA VAL A 79 20.02 17.57 -8.58
C VAL A 79 19.63 16.32 -7.79
N ALA A 80 18.41 15.79 -7.95
CA ALA A 80 17.96 14.57 -7.28
C ALA A 80 18.74 13.35 -7.76
N ASN A 81 19.01 13.25 -9.07
CA ASN A 81 19.85 12.19 -9.62
C ASN A 81 21.30 12.32 -9.14
N ASP A 82 21.85 13.53 -9.06
CA ASP A 82 23.21 13.77 -8.56
C ASP A 82 23.35 13.48 -7.06
N VAL A 83 22.34 13.80 -6.25
CA VAL A 83 22.29 13.42 -4.83
C VAL A 83 22.13 11.90 -4.68
N ALA A 84 21.26 11.27 -5.47
CA ALA A 84 21.04 9.83 -5.43
C ALA A 84 22.24 9.01 -5.93
N THR A 85 23.05 9.56 -6.83
CA THR A 85 24.25 8.91 -7.40
C THR A 85 25.56 9.37 -6.76
N GLY A 86 25.49 10.27 -5.77
CA GLY A 86 26.66 10.83 -5.08
C GLY A 86 27.56 11.71 -5.96
N ARG A 87 27.05 12.22 -7.08
CA ARG A 87 27.77 13.06 -8.05
C ARG A 87 27.65 14.56 -7.81
N ALA A 88 26.85 15.01 -6.85
CA ALA A 88 26.66 16.43 -6.63
C ALA A 88 27.99 17.13 -6.29
N GLU A 89 28.50 17.92 -7.25
CA GLU A 89 29.56 18.89 -6.97
C GLU A 89 29.02 19.87 -5.93
N ALA A 90 29.82 20.15 -4.90
CA ALA A 90 29.44 20.84 -3.67
C ALA A 90 28.85 22.26 -3.86
N GLY A 91 28.79 22.80 -5.09
CA GLY A 91 28.35 24.17 -5.40
C GLY A 91 26.93 24.35 -5.96
N ALA A 92 26.34 23.36 -6.65
CA ALA A 92 25.03 23.54 -7.32
C ALA A 92 23.82 23.30 -6.39
N ALA A 93 23.92 22.29 -5.52
CA ALA A 93 22.90 22.03 -4.50
C ALA A 93 22.68 23.19 -3.51
N PRO A 94 23.72 23.91 -2.99
CA PRO A 94 23.51 24.97 -2.02
C PRO A 94 22.80 26.21 -2.56
N GLN A 95 23.05 26.64 -3.81
CA GLN A 95 22.34 27.80 -4.37
C GLN A 95 20.86 27.51 -4.59
N PHE A 96 20.56 26.32 -5.09
CA PHE A 96 19.18 25.87 -5.29
C PHE A 96 18.43 25.66 -3.97
N ASN A 97 19.09 25.03 -2.99
CA ASN A 97 18.55 24.92 -1.63
C ASN A 97 18.37 26.30 -0.99
N ALA A 98 19.22 27.29 -1.33
CA ALA A 98 19.08 28.67 -0.85
C ALA A 98 17.91 29.40 -1.52
N GLU A 99 17.63 29.20 -2.81
CA GLU A 99 16.45 29.77 -3.49
C GLU A 99 15.15 29.17 -2.97
N ILE A 100 15.11 27.85 -2.79
CA ILE A 100 13.96 27.17 -2.18
C ILE A 100 13.79 27.57 -0.72
N ALA A 101 14.89 27.65 0.04
CA ALA A 101 14.85 28.16 1.40
C ALA A 101 14.34 29.60 1.41
N ALA A 102 14.84 30.48 0.56
CA ALA A 102 14.41 31.88 0.48
C ALA A 102 12.92 31.99 0.13
N GLY A 103 12.42 31.20 -0.82
CA GLY A 103 10.99 31.12 -1.17
C GLY A 103 10.12 30.51 -0.06
N LEU A 104 10.62 29.50 0.66
CA LEU A 104 9.93 28.93 1.82
C LEU A 104 9.90 29.91 3.01
N TYR A 105 10.96 30.69 3.21
CA TYR A 105 11.10 31.65 4.30
C TYR A 105 10.43 33.01 4.00
N SER A 106 10.19 33.34 2.74
CA SER A 106 9.45 34.56 2.37
C SER A 106 7.96 34.49 2.72
N GLY A 107 7.44 33.30 3.07
CA GLY A 107 6.02 33.08 3.35
C GLY A 107 5.14 33.08 2.10
N ASP A 108 5.75 33.17 0.91
CA ASP A 108 5.02 33.09 -0.34
C ASP A 108 4.56 31.66 -0.59
N SER A 109 3.25 31.46 -0.44
CA SER A 109 2.61 30.15 -0.55
C SER A 109 2.81 29.52 -1.93
N ASN A 110 3.05 30.32 -2.97
CA ASN A 110 3.20 29.84 -4.33
C ASN A 110 4.41 28.92 -4.49
N TRP A 111 5.55 29.21 -3.85
CA TRP A 111 6.75 28.38 -3.99
C TRP A 111 6.57 26.98 -3.43
N ARG A 112 5.79 26.83 -2.35
CA ARG A 112 5.50 25.53 -1.76
C ARG A 112 4.62 24.68 -2.69
N TYR A 113 3.62 25.30 -3.33
CA TYR A 113 2.80 24.61 -4.33
C TYR A 113 3.62 24.22 -5.55
N LEU A 114 4.47 25.12 -6.08
CA LEU A 114 5.35 24.81 -7.21
C LEU A 114 6.30 23.66 -6.88
N TYR A 115 6.94 23.70 -5.71
CA TYR A 115 7.82 22.63 -5.22
C TYR A 115 7.11 21.26 -5.18
N TYR A 116 5.91 21.21 -4.59
CA TYR A 116 5.14 19.98 -4.56
C TYR A 116 4.68 19.53 -5.94
N SER A 117 4.34 20.46 -6.82
CA SER A 117 3.93 20.15 -8.20
C SER A 117 5.06 19.47 -8.97
N VAL A 118 6.29 20.00 -8.87
CA VAL A 118 7.46 19.41 -9.52
C VAL A 118 7.74 18.01 -8.99
N LEU A 119 7.75 17.86 -7.67
CA LEU A 119 8.03 16.55 -7.08
C LEU A 119 6.93 15.53 -7.38
N LEU A 120 5.66 15.95 -7.45
CA LEU A 120 4.52 15.08 -7.73
C LEU A 120 4.58 14.49 -9.15
N VAL A 121 5.08 15.25 -10.14
CA VAL A 121 5.22 14.77 -11.53
C VAL A 121 6.60 14.16 -11.82
N ASN A 122 7.52 14.18 -10.86
CA ASN A 122 8.85 13.62 -11.05
C ASN A 122 8.75 12.10 -11.30
N PRO A 123 9.38 11.54 -12.34
CA PRO A 123 9.29 10.10 -12.66
C PRO A 123 9.94 9.20 -11.60
N ASP A 124 10.92 9.69 -10.83
CA ASP A 124 11.57 8.92 -9.77
C ASP A 124 10.61 8.74 -8.57
N PRO A 125 10.20 7.51 -8.21
CA PRO A 125 9.35 7.27 -7.06
C PRO A 125 9.97 7.73 -5.74
N ARG A 126 11.30 7.83 -5.62
CA ARG A 126 11.95 8.32 -4.39
C ARG A 126 11.60 9.77 -4.09
N ALA A 127 11.47 10.60 -5.13
CA ALA A 127 11.06 12.00 -5.00
C ALA A 127 9.60 12.10 -4.47
N ARG A 128 8.70 11.26 -5.01
CA ARG A 128 7.28 11.21 -4.62
C ARG A 128 7.07 10.56 -3.24
N LEU A 129 7.95 9.64 -2.85
CA LEU A 129 7.88 8.95 -1.55
C LEU A 129 8.03 9.92 -0.37
N ALA A 130 8.91 10.94 -0.49
CA ALA A 130 9.03 11.98 0.53
C ALA A 130 7.73 12.78 0.70
N LEU A 131 7.04 13.07 -0.41
CA LEU A 131 5.74 13.73 -0.41
C LEU A 131 4.65 12.85 0.19
N ALA A 132 4.64 11.54 -0.07
CA ALA A 132 3.66 10.64 0.52
C ALA A 132 3.68 10.69 2.05
N ARG A 133 4.87 10.79 2.66
CA ARG A 133 5.05 10.80 4.12
C ARG A 133 4.75 12.13 4.80
N THR A 134 4.99 13.25 4.11
CA THR A 134 5.00 14.59 4.73
C THR A 134 4.13 15.63 4.01
N GLY A 135 3.62 15.28 2.84
CA GLY A 135 2.87 16.16 1.97
C GLY A 135 1.51 16.54 2.56
N PRO A 136 0.99 17.72 2.18
CA PRO A 136 -0.33 18.16 2.59
C PRO A 136 -1.42 17.32 1.91
N LEU A 137 -2.65 17.41 2.42
CA LEU A 137 -3.78 16.59 2.00
C LEU A 137 -4.02 16.57 0.48
N GLY A 138 -3.92 17.73 -0.19
CA GLY A 138 -4.11 17.82 -1.64
C GLY A 138 -3.12 16.96 -2.44
N ILE A 139 -1.88 16.88 -1.98
CA ILE A 139 -0.83 16.06 -2.59
C ILE A 139 -1.08 14.58 -2.33
N LEU A 140 -1.51 14.21 -1.12
CA LEU A 140 -1.82 12.81 -0.80
C LEU A 140 -2.99 12.27 -1.61
N ARG A 141 -4.00 13.11 -1.92
CA ARG A 141 -5.11 12.72 -2.79
C ARG A 141 -4.67 12.40 -4.22
N ALA A 142 -3.59 13.02 -4.71
CA ALA A 142 -3.00 12.66 -5.99
C ALA A 142 -2.16 11.38 -5.87
N LEU A 143 -1.31 11.29 -4.84
CA LEU A 143 -0.39 10.15 -4.63
C LEU A 143 -1.10 8.84 -4.28
N VAL A 144 -2.36 8.87 -3.83
CA VAL A 144 -3.11 7.63 -3.58
C VAL A 144 -3.33 6.80 -4.85
N TYR A 145 -3.17 7.40 -6.03
CA TYR A 145 -3.21 6.74 -7.33
C TYR A 145 -1.84 6.66 -7.99
N ASP A 146 -0.75 6.86 -7.25
CA ASP A 146 0.60 6.76 -7.79
C ASP A 146 0.84 5.36 -8.39
N PRO A 147 1.47 5.24 -9.57
CA PRO A 147 1.73 3.92 -10.15
C PRO A 147 2.66 3.07 -9.27
N ASP A 148 3.56 3.69 -8.50
CA ASP A 148 4.51 2.97 -7.65
C ASP A 148 3.85 2.58 -6.30
N PRO A 149 3.73 1.28 -5.99
CA PRO A 149 3.09 0.83 -4.75
C PRO A 149 3.86 1.23 -3.49
N THR A 150 5.17 1.46 -3.57
CA THR A 150 5.99 1.94 -2.46
C THR A 150 5.58 3.35 -2.06
N VAL A 151 5.27 4.21 -3.04
CA VAL A 151 4.77 5.57 -2.79
C VAL A 151 3.38 5.51 -2.15
N ARG A 152 2.46 4.70 -2.70
CA ARG A 152 1.11 4.52 -2.12
C ARG A 152 1.17 3.96 -0.71
N TYR A 153 2.03 2.98 -0.44
CA TYR A 153 2.24 2.41 0.89
C TYR A 153 2.76 3.46 1.88
N ALA A 154 3.68 4.32 1.45
CA ALA A 154 4.25 5.38 2.30
C ALA A 154 3.21 6.42 2.79
N ILE A 155 2.05 6.53 2.12
CA ILE A 155 0.93 7.38 2.59
C ILE A 155 0.40 6.90 3.95
N LEU A 156 0.50 5.60 4.25
CA LEU A 156 0.06 5.03 5.53
C LEU A 156 0.85 5.56 6.74
N GLU A 157 2.06 6.07 6.51
CA GLU A 157 2.90 6.69 7.54
C GLU A 157 2.53 8.16 7.79
N ASN A 158 1.72 8.76 6.91
CA ASN A 158 1.35 10.18 7.00
C ASN A 158 0.23 10.39 8.04
N PRO A 159 0.37 11.34 8.99
CA PRO A 159 -0.68 11.64 9.97
C PRO A 159 -2.02 12.06 9.36
N LEU A 160 -2.01 12.57 8.12
CA LEU A 160 -3.21 12.98 7.40
C LEU A 160 -3.95 11.81 6.73
N ILE A 161 -3.54 10.56 6.96
CA ILE A 161 -4.27 9.34 6.55
C ILE A 161 -5.69 9.27 7.14
N VAL A 162 -6.08 10.19 8.04
CA VAL A 162 -7.44 10.32 8.58
C VAL A 162 -8.49 10.72 7.54
N ASP A 163 -8.10 11.25 6.38
CA ASP A 163 -9.03 11.62 5.31
C ASP A 163 -9.76 10.40 4.74
N ALA A 164 -11.10 10.50 4.71
CA ALA A 164 -11.96 9.37 4.38
C ALA A 164 -11.87 8.93 2.91
N ASP A 165 -11.54 9.84 1.99
CA ASP A 165 -11.46 9.53 0.57
C ASP A 165 -10.13 8.85 0.25
N ILE A 166 -9.03 9.29 0.88
CA ILE A 166 -7.73 8.58 0.83
C ILE A 166 -7.88 7.15 1.38
N GLN A 167 -8.49 7.00 2.56
CA GLN A 167 -8.71 5.67 3.14
C GLN A 167 -9.57 4.77 2.25
N ALA A 168 -10.60 5.32 1.60
CA ALA A 168 -11.46 4.56 0.70
C ALA A 168 -10.71 4.10 -0.56
N ALA A 169 -9.85 4.96 -1.12
CA ALA A 169 -9.01 4.62 -2.26
C ALA A 169 -7.99 3.53 -1.90
N LEU A 170 -7.25 3.68 -0.79
CA LEU A 170 -6.30 2.65 -0.32
C LEU A 170 -6.97 1.33 0.07
N ALA A 171 -8.24 1.36 0.53
CA ALA A 171 -8.98 0.14 0.82
C ALA A 171 -9.38 -0.65 -0.44
N ALA A 172 -9.36 0.00 -1.61
CA ALA A 172 -9.60 -0.59 -2.91
C ALA A 172 -8.30 -0.78 -3.72
N ASP A 173 -7.13 -0.62 -3.08
CA ASP A 173 -5.84 -0.72 -3.75
C ASP A 173 -5.63 -2.12 -4.38
N PRO A 174 -5.09 -2.20 -5.60
CA PRO A 174 -4.75 -3.49 -6.21
C PRO A 174 -3.70 -4.29 -5.42
N GLU A 175 -2.87 -3.66 -4.59
CA GLU A 175 -1.86 -4.34 -3.79
C GLU A 175 -2.37 -4.74 -2.41
N GLU A 176 -2.39 -6.05 -2.12
CA GLU A 176 -2.90 -6.57 -0.84
C GLU A 176 -2.14 -5.99 0.37
N ALA A 177 -0.82 -5.79 0.25
CA ALA A 177 0.01 -5.24 1.31
C ALA A 177 -0.43 -3.84 1.76
N ILE A 178 -0.89 -3.00 0.84
CA ILE A 178 -1.40 -1.66 1.14
C ILE A 178 -2.71 -1.74 1.90
N VAL A 179 -3.62 -2.62 1.47
CA VAL A 179 -4.92 -2.82 2.13
C VAL A 179 -4.74 -3.37 3.56
N LEU A 180 -3.82 -4.32 3.74
CA LEU A 180 -3.47 -4.86 5.06
C LEU A 180 -2.81 -3.79 5.95
N GLY A 181 -1.91 -2.98 5.39
CA GLY A 181 -1.29 -1.85 6.07
C GLY A 181 -2.33 -0.82 6.53
N LEU A 182 -3.29 -0.47 5.67
CA LEU A 182 -4.41 0.38 6.03
C LEU A 182 -5.22 -0.21 7.18
N LEU A 183 -5.56 -1.50 7.10
CA LEU A 183 -6.22 -2.19 8.20
C LEU A 183 -5.35 -2.23 9.45
N ALA A 184 -4.02 -2.23 9.41
CA ALA A 184 -3.21 -2.15 10.63
C ALA A 184 -3.30 -0.74 11.26
N THR A 185 -3.28 0.30 10.44
CA THR A 185 -3.15 1.70 10.88
C THR A 185 -4.47 2.32 11.33
N VAL A 186 -5.58 2.08 10.61
CA VAL A 186 -6.85 2.79 10.87
C VAL A 186 -7.99 1.89 11.33
N SER A 187 -8.97 2.49 12.01
CA SER A 187 -10.23 1.83 12.34
C SER A 187 -11.06 1.58 11.06
N SER A 188 -11.67 0.40 10.95
CA SER A 188 -12.40 0.01 9.75
C SER A 188 -13.75 0.73 9.69
N SER A 189 -13.79 1.87 9.01
CA SER A 189 -15.02 2.58 8.69
C SER A 189 -15.94 1.74 7.77
N ARG A 190 -17.19 2.16 7.61
CA ARG A 190 -18.14 1.50 6.69
C ARG A 190 -17.62 1.50 5.25
N ARG A 191 -17.02 2.61 4.79
CA ARG A 191 -16.48 2.75 3.43
C ARG A 191 -15.31 1.78 3.21
N ILE A 192 -14.34 1.76 4.13
CA ILE A 192 -13.21 0.81 4.10
C ILE A 192 -13.73 -0.63 4.05
N SER A 193 -14.65 -0.97 4.96
CA SER A 193 -15.19 -2.33 5.04
C SER A 193 -15.90 -2.76 3.74
N GLN A 194 -16.64 -1.84 3.10
CA GLN A 194 -17.33 -2.11 1.85
C GLN A 194 -16.38 -2.26 0.66
N ALA A 195 -15.30 -1.46 0.61
CA ALA A 195 -14.27 -1.59 -0.41
C ALA A 195 -13.58 -2.96 -0.32
N ILE A 196 -13.12 -3.33 0.88
CA ILE A 196 -12.43 -4.62 1.12
C ILE A 196 -13.32 -5.82 0.83
N LEU A 197 -14.62 -5.75 1.16
CA LEU A 197 -15.59 -6.82 0.85
C LEU A 197 -15.77 -7.06 -0.65
N LYS A 198 -15.62 -6.00 -1.47
CA LYS A 198 -15.72 -6.08 -2.93
C LYS A 198 -14.39 -6.41 -3.59
N GLY A 199 -13.28 -6.15 -2.90
CA GLY A 199 -11.93 -6.38 -3.41
C GLY A 199 -11.55 -7.86 -3.46
N PRO A 200 -10.50 -8.22 -4.22
CA PRO A 200 -10.09 -9.62 -4.42
C PRO A 200 -9.35 -10.20 -3.20
N HIS A 201 -8.74 -9.34 -2.37
CA HIS A 201 -7.78 -9.68 -1.31
C HIS A 201 -8.37 -10.49 -0.16
N VAL A 202 -8.06 -11.80 -0.15
CA VAL A 202 -8.56 -12.75 0.85
C VAL A 202 -8.01 -12.44 2.24
N LEU A 203 -6.72 -12.11 2.36
CA LEU A 203 -6.11 -11.84 3.67
C LEU A 203 -6.69 -10.56 4.27
N ALA A 204 -7.00 -9.56 3.45
CA ALA A 204 -7.66 -8.35 3.92
C ALA A 204 -9.07 -8.64 4.47
N ARG A 205 -9.85 -9.52 3.83
CA ARG A 205 -11.17 -9.94 4.34
C ARG A 205 -11.04 -10.76 5.64
N GLN A 206 -10.04 -11.62 5.76
CA GLN A 206 -9.73 -12.34 7.01
C GLN A 206 -9.37 -11.38 8.15
N GLN A 207 -8.47 -10.41 7.91
CA GLN A 207 -8.09 -9.41 8.92
C GLN A 207 -9.26 -8.48 9.27
N LEU A 208 -10.11 -8.12 8.31
CA LEU A 208 -11.34 -7.37 8.58
C LEU A 208 -12.30 -8.17 9.46
N ALA A 209 -12.41 -9.49 9.27
CA ALA A 209 -13.26 -10.38 10.07
C ALA A 209 -12.80 -10.48 11.53
N SER A 210 -11.51 -10.31 11.81
CA SER A 210 -10.97 -10.34 13.18
C SER A 210 -11.13 -9.00 13.91
N LYS A 211 -11.40 -7.90 13.18
CA LYS A 211 -11.59 -6.56 13.74
C LYS A 211 -12.98 -6.31 14.33
N ARG A 212 -13.07 -5.26 15.16
CA ARG A 212 -14.35 -4.70 15.64
C ARG A 212 -15.05 -3.92 14.53
N VAL A 213 -15.76 -4.63 13.65
CA VAL A 213 -16.55 -4.04 12.56
C VAL A 213 -18.06 -4.06 12.85
N SER A 214 -18.87 -3.46 11.99
CA SER A 214 -20.33 -3.46 12.15
C SER A 214 -20.93 -4.88 12.05
N PHE A 215 -22.11 -5.09 12.64
CA PHE A 215 -22.80 -6.38 12.57
C PHE A 215 -23.19 -6.76 11.14
N THR A 216 -23.53 -5.78 10.30
CA THR A 216 -23.83 -5.99 8.88
C THR A 216 -22.59 -6.43 8.10
N THR A 217 -21.43 -5.85 8.37
CA THR A 217 -20.14 -6.29 7.81
C THR A 217 -19.81 -7.73 8.21
N LEU A 218 -19.95 -8.09 9.49
CA LEU A 218 -19.70 -9.47 9.94
C LEU A 218 -20.65 -10.48 9.30
N LYS A 219 -21.93 -10.12 9.10
CA LYS A 219 -22.88 -10.98 8.39
C LYS A 219 -22.45 -11.24 6.94
N ALA A 220 -21.95 -10.23 6.24
CA ALA A 220 -21.42 -10.39 4.90
C ALA A 220 -20.19 -11.33 4.89
N LEU A 221 -19.24 -11.13 5.81
CA LEU A 221 -18.04 -11.98 5.92
C LEU A 221 -18.37 -13.43 6.35
N ALA A 222 -19.48 -13.67 7.03
CA ALA A 222 -19.90 -15.02 7.46
C ALA A 222 -20.33 -15.93 6.31
N ILE A 223 -20.60 -15.36 5.12
CA ILE A 223 -20.92 -16.07 3.88
C ILE A 223 -19.83 -15.89 2.80
N ASP A 224 -18.64 -15.38 3.19
CA ASP A 224 -17.49 -15.21 2.28
C ASP A 224 -17.10 -16.53 1.59
N SER A 225 -16.51 -16.47 0.39
CA SER A 225 -16.04 -17.68 -0.30
C SER A 225 -14.89 -18.35 0.44
N ASP A 226 -14.05 -17.59 1.14
CA ASP A 226 -12.92 -18.09 1.92
C ASP A 226 -13.37 -18.73 3.26
N PRO A 227 -13.03 -20.01 3.52
CA PRO A 227 -13.44 -20.71 4.74
C PRO A 227 -12.97 -20.04 6.04
N LEU A 228 -11.73 -19.52 6.08
CA LEU A 228 -11.16 -18.92 7.28
C LEU A 228 -11.86 -17.61 7.64
N THR A 229 -12.16 -16.79 6.65
CA THR A 229 -12.97 -15.57 6.80
C THR A 229 -14.35 -15.90 7.39
N ARG A 230 -15.05 -16.90 6.84
CA ARG A 230 -16.37 -17.32 7.34
C ARG A 230 -16.34 -17.74 8.80
N VAL A 231 -15.42 -18.64 9.16
CA VAL A 231 -15.31 -19.20 10.52
C VAL A 231 -15.02 -18.07 11.52
N THR A 232 -14.09 -17.18 11.18
CA THR A 232 -13.72 -16.04 12.03
C THR A 232 -14.91 -15.09 12.24
N ALA A 233 -15.62 -14.73 11.17
CA ALA A 233 -16.78 -13.85 11.25
C ALA A 233 -17.93 -14.47 12.06
N LYS A 234 -18.22 -15.77 11.87
CA LYS A 234 -19.25 -16.48 12.66
C LYS A 234 -18.90 -16.53 14.15
N LYS A 235 -17.63 -16.77 14.48
CA LYS A 235 -17.14 -16.75 15.88
C LYS A 235 -17.37 -15.38 16.52
N GLN A 236 -17.03 -14.30 15.81
CA GLN A 236 -17.27 -12.92 16.29
C GLN A 236 -18.76 -12.62 16.47
N LEU A 237 -19.62 -13.03 15.53
CA LEU A 237 -21.08 -12.88 15.66
C LEU A 237 -21.64 -13.60 16.88
N ALA A 238 -21.21 -14.84 17.13
CA ALA A 238 -21.64 -15.62 18.29
C ALA A 238 -21.22 -14.95 19.61
N GLY A 239 -19.98 -14.47 19.70
CA GLY A 239 -19.48 -13.74 20.86
C GLY A 239 -20.30 -12.48 21.17
N ARG A 240 -20.71 -11.73 20.15
CA ARG A 240 -21.55 -10.52 20.35
C ARG A 240 -22.96 -10.84 20.85
N ARG A 241 -23.55 -11.97 20.45
CA ARG A 241 -24.88 -12.41 20.94
C ARG A 241 -24.84 -12.75 22.42
N GLN A 242 -23.77 -13.39 22.88
CA GLN A 242 -23.59 -13.73 24.29
C GLN A 242 -23.50 -12.49 25.18
N LEU A 243 -22.93 -11.39 24.67
CA LEU A 243 -22.83 -10.12 25.39
C LEU A 243 -24.14 -9.32 25.44
N ASN A 244 -25.12 -9.63 24.57
CA ASN A 244 -26.42 -8.96 24.57
C ASN A 244 -27.57 -9.96 24.35
N PRO A 245 -27.88 -10.80 25.35
CA PRO A 245 -28.90 -11.85 25.21
C PRO A 245 -30.34 -11.30 25.11
N GLY A 246 -30.56 -10.03 25.46
CA GLY A 246 -31.89 -9.38 25.52
C GLY A 246 -32.24 -8.46 24.35
N GLY A 247 -31.34 -8.26 23.37
CA GLY A 247 -31.60 -7.41 22.20
C GLY A 247 -32.54 -8.09 21.21
N LYS A 248 -33.84 -8.09 21.50
CA LYS A 248 -34.91 -8.37 20.53
C LYS A 248 -35.26 -7.10 19.75
#